data_AF-A0A1Y4URG1-F1
#
_entry.id   AF-A0A1Y4URG1-F1
#
_cell.length_a   1.000
_cell.length_b   1.000
_cell.length_c   1.000
_cell.angle_alpha   90.00
_cell.angle_beta   90.00
_cell.angle_gamma   90.00
#
_symmetry.space_group_name_H-M   'P 1'
#
loop_
_entity.id
_entity.type
_entity.pdbx_description
1 polymer ?
#
loop_
_entity_poly.entity_id
_entity_poly.type
_entity_poly.pdbx_seq_one_letter_code
_entity_poly.pdbx_strand_id
1 'polypeptide(L)'
;MKKILCIAILIFISLTGCSYGKTQLSDNTYINNLYSDKNMITLNNSKYDVEDKSETMTAKEYGIGITVTETLQQFIIDKKVSGTVSPYFVRTSYITESSNNIFSILKANEKNFTVEEQQEYIDSAQQSVFDIFGVFCKPENNTQAEYYYTIFAGIYDNIEVLGTYEGNTYYFGYNTDYSEKILTENEVKDINKIVDEINDYRNGVAIFPPVIETE
;
A
#
# COMPACT_ATOMS: atom_id res chain seq x y z
N MET A 1 70.93 6.04 -24.24
CA MET A 1 70.45 4.68 -23.87
C MET A 1 69.26 4.82 -22.95
N LYS A 2 68.15 4.17 -23.32
CA LYS A 2 66.81 4.29 -22.72
C LYS A 2 66.82 3.96 -21.22
N LYS A 3 66.29 4.85 -20.38
CA LYS A 3 65.78 4.51 -19.05
C LYS A 3 64.27 4.60 -19.10
N ILE A 4 63.63 3.43 -19.13
CA ILE A 4 62.21 3.25 -18.88
C ILE A 4 62.02 3.47 -17.38
N LEU A 5 61.11 4.37 -16.98
CA LEU A 5 60.60 4.35 -15.62
C LEU A 5 59.13 4.78 -15.57
N CYS A 6 58.31 3.75 -15.39
CA CYS A 6 56.99 3.64 -14.80
C CYS A 6 56.11 4.91 -14.78
N ILE A 7 55.12 4.89 -15.67
CA ILE A 7 53.84 5.59 -15.52
C ILE A 7 53.22 5.10 -14.21
N ALA A 8 53.24 5.92 -13.17
CA ALA A 8 52.40 5.73 -12.00
C ALA A 8 50.97 6.18 -12.37
N ILE A 9 50.16 5.22 -12.82
CA ILE A 9 48.71 5.38 -12.89
C ILE A 9 48.23 5.51 -11.45
N LEU A 10 48.02 6.73 -10.99
CA LEU A 10 47.24 7.00 -9.78
C LEU A 10 45.77 6.69 -10.11
N ILE A 11 45.40 5.43 -9.95
CA ILE A 11 43.99 5.05 -9.80
C ILE A 11 43.56 5.63 -8.45
N PHE A 12 42.92 6.80 -8.47
CA PHE A 12 42.08 7.22 -7.37
C PHE A 12 40.89 6.26 -7.34
N ILE A 13 41.03 5.17 -6.61
CA ILE A 13 39.90 4.39 -6.12
C ILE A 13 39.28 5.28 -5.04
N SER A 14 38.39 6.18 -5.45
CA SER A 14 37.42 6.74 -4.52
C SER A 14 36.52 5.59 -4.11
N LEU A 15 36.83 4.99 -2.96
CA LEU A 15 35.93 4.17 -2.16
C LEU A 15 34.74 5.06 -1.74
N THR A 16 33.84 5.33 -2.68
CA THR A 16 32.44 5.53 -2.33
C THR A 16 31.94 4.16 -1.92
N GLY A 17 31.86 3.93 -0.61
CA GLY A 17 31.19 2.77 -0.04
C GLY A 17 29.87 2.62 -0.77
N CYS A 18 29.77 1.58 -1.59
CA CYS A 18 28.61 1.33 -2.40
C CYS A 18 27.43 1.14 -1.46
N SER A 19 26.45 2.03 -1.54
CA SER A 19 25.10 1.80 -1.04
C SER A 19 24.44 0.71 -1.88
N TYR A 20 24.96 -0.51 -1.82
CA TYR A 20 24.33 -1.67 -2.47
C TYR A 20 23.00 -1.92 -1.76
N GLY A 21 21.89 -1.58 -2.42
CA GLY A 21 20.55 -2.01 -2.04
C GLY A 21 19.48 -0.93 -1.94
N LYS A 22 19.83 0.37 -2.03
CA LYS A 22 18.84 1.45 -1.87
C LYS A 22 19.06 2.61 -2.83
N THR A 23 17.98 3.17 -3.36
CA THR A 23 17.98 4.39 -4.19
C THR A 23 17.24 5.50 -3.44
N GLN A 24 17.91 6.63 -3.20
CA GLN A 24 17.32 7.77 -2.51
C GLN A 24 16.44 8.60 -3.46
N LEU A 25 15.19 8.85 -3.07
CA LEU A 25 14.25 9.67 -3.85
C LEU A 25 14.37 11.17 -3.48
N SER A 26 14.21 11.48 -2.20
CA SER A 26 14.33 12.82 -1.55
C SER A 26 14.23 12.65 -0.03
N ASP A 27 14.53 13.67 0.78
CA ASP A 27 14.29 13.74 2.25
C ASP A 27 14.26 12.41 3.01
N ASN A 28 15.41 11.71 3.08
CA ASN A 28 15.59 10.42 3.77
C ASN A 28 14.60 9.30 3.37
N THR A 29 13.97 9.40 2.20
CA THR A 29 13.10 8.37 1.62
C THR A 29 13.87 7.51 0.64
N TYR A 30 13.69 6.19 0.72
CA TYR A 30 14.43 5.22 -0.08
C TYR A 30 13.52 4.21 -0.78
N ILE A 31 13.95 3.79 -1.97
CA ILE A 31 13.43 2.61 -2.66
C ILE A 31 14.35 1.43 -2.32
N ASN A 32 13.77 0.27 -2.02
CA ASN A 32 14.51 -0.97 -1.88
C ASN A 32 14.81 -1.52 -3.27
N ASN A 33 16.08 -1.63 -3.64
CA ASN A 33 16.45 -1.98 -5.03
C ASN A 33 16.03 -3.41 -5.42
N LEU A 34 15.68 -4.27 -4.47
CA LEU A 34 15.21 -5.64 -4.71
C LEU A 34 14.16 -6.05 -3.67
N TYR A 35 13.19 -6.84 -4.12
CA TYR A 35 12.23 -7.51 -3.24
C TYR A 35 12.91 -8.60 -2.41
N SER A 36 12.44 -8.80 -1.17
CA SER A 36 12.96 -9.80 -0.22
C SER A 36 14.45 -9.61 0.14
N ASP A 37 15.00 -8.40 -0.05
CA ASP A 37 16.34 -8.08 0.47
C ASP A 37 16.32 -8.01 2.00
N LYS A 38 17.40 -8.44 2.65
CA LYS A 38 17.55 -8.44 4.11
C LYS A 38 17.47 -7.04 4.73
N ASN A 39 17.60 -5.99 3.91
CA ASN A 39 17.64 -4.60 4.34
C ASN A 39 16.47 -3.77 3.82
N MET A 40 15.33 -4.39 3.51
CA MET A 40 14.13 -3.67 3.11
C MET A 40 13.70 -2.66 4.18
N ILE A 41 13.34 -1.46 3.75
CA ILE A 41 12.89 -0.36 4.61
C ILE A 41 11.65 0.34 4.05
N THR A 42 10.94 0.98 4.95
CA THR A 42 9.79 1.84 4.66
C THR A 42 10.23 3.29 4.38
N LEU A 43 9.29 4.17 4.06
CA LEU A 43 9.58 5.60 3.79
C LEU A 43 10.17 6.33 5.00
N ASN A 44 9.90 5.90 6.24
CA ASN A 44 10.50 6.49 7.44
C ASN A 44 11.80 5.79 7.91
N ASN A 45 12.39 4.92 7.10
CA ASN A 45 13.58 4.14 7.43
C ASN A 45 13.40 3.05 8.50
N SER A 46 12.17 2.69 8.87
CA SER A 46 11.94 1.49 9.68
C SER A 46 12.19 0.22 8.85
N LYS A 47 12.50 -0.88 9.53
CA LYS A 47 12.67 -2.20 8.89
C LYS A 47 11.33 -2.65 8.30
N TYR A 48 11.35 -3.14 7.07
CA TYR A 48 10.22 -3.83 6.46
C TYR A 48 10.52 -5.34 6.37
N ASP A 49 9.66 -6.18 6.94
CA ASP A 49 9.80 -7.64 6.87
C ASP A 49 8.69 -8.24 6.01
N VAL A 50 9.03 -8.58 4.78
CA VAL A 50 8.05 -9.03 3.78
C VAL A 50 7.44 -10.41 4.08
N GLU A 51 8.10 -11.20 4.91
CA GLU A 51 7.61 -12.51 5.32
C GLU A 51 6.68 -12.42 6.54
N ASP A 52 6.66 -11.28 7.24
CA ASP A 52 5.76 -11.05 8.36
C ASP A 52 4.36 -10.65 7.88
N LYS A 53 3.56 -11.66 7.53
CA LYS A 53 2.17 -11.49 7.10
C LYS A 53 1.24 -11.02 8.22
N SER A 54 1.70 -11.00 9.47
CA SER A 54 0.91 -10.47 10.58
C SER A 54 1.04 -8.95 10.68
N GLU A 55 2.15 -8.40 10.20
CA GLU A 55 2.47 -6.97 10.27
C GLU A 55 2.54 -6.29 8.90
N THR A 56 2.49 -7.04 7.79
CA THR A 56 2.64 -6.46 6.45
C THR A 56 1.58 -6.89 5.46
N MET A 57 1.16 -5.95 4.62
CA MET A 57 0.38 -6.19 3.41
C MET A 57 1.25 -5.92 2.19
N THR A 58 1.47 -6.93 1.35
CA THR A 58 2.41 -6.84 0.23
C THR A 58 1.72 -7.17 -1.09
N ALA A 59 1.89 -6.31 -2.10
CA ALA A 59 1.55 -6.59 -3.48
C ALA A 59 2.83 -6.57 -4.34
N LYS A 60 3.55 -7.70 -4.31
CA LYS A 60 4.90 -7.80 -4.88
C LYS A 60 4.96 -7.53 -6.39
N GLU A 61 3.91 -7.91 -7.11
CA GLU A 61 3.75 -7.67 -8.56
C GLU A 61 3.66 -6.18 -8.93
N TYR A 62 3.37 -5.32 -7.95
CA TYR A 62 3.23 -3.88 -8.14
C TYR A 62 4.30 -3.09 -7.38
N GLY A 63 5.24 -3.77 -6.71
CA GLY A 63 6.36 -3.11 -6.05
C GLY A 63 5.98 -2.35 -4.78
N ILE A 64 4.88 -2.73 -4.13
CA ILE A 64 4.35 -2.03 -2.96
C ILE A 64 4.11 -2.96 -1.77
N GLY A 65 4.39 -2.44 -0.59
CA GLY A 65 4.14 -3.07 0.70
C GLY A 65 3.80 -2.02 1.76
N ILE A 66 3.09 -2.42 2.82
CA ILE A 66 2.71 -1.53 3.91
C ILE A 66 2.89 -2.28 5.22
N THR A 67 3.65 -1.71 6.16
CA THR A 67 3.65 -2.13 7.56
C THR A 67 2.44 -1.54 8.26
N VAL A 68 1.69 -2.39 8.95
CA VAL A 68 0.53 -1.98 9.74
C VAL A 68 0.92 -1.77 11.21
N THR A 69 0.27 -0.82 11.86
CA THR A 69 0.39 -0.59 13.32
C THR A 69 -0.26 -1.74 14.11
N GLU A 70 0.08 -1.87 15.39
CA GLU A 70 -0.62 -2.76 16.33
C GLU A 70 -2.13 -2.50 16.38
N THR A 71 -2.57 -1.23 16.33
CA THR A 71 -3.98 -0.85 16.30
C THR A 71 -4.71 -1.47 15.12
N LEU A 72 -4.22 -1.23 13.90
CA LEU A 72 -4.78 -1.81 12.68
C LEU A 72 -4.72 -3.34 12.67
N GLN A 73 -3.62 -3.94 13.17
CA GLN A 73 -3.49 -5.39 13.30
C GLN A 73 -4.60 -5.97 14.20
N GLN A 74 -4.87 -5.35 15.35
CA GLN A 74 -5.95 -5.77 16.23
C GLN A 74 -7.32 -5.66 15.52
N PHE A 75 -7.56 -4.59 14.76
CA PHE A 75 -8.81 -4.46 14.00
C PHE A 75 -8.95 -5.47 12.86
N ILE A 76 -7.85 -5.91 12.26
CA ILE A 76 -7.85 -7.03 11.30
C ILE A 76 -8.20 -8.34 12.01
N ILE A 77 -7.59 -8.62 13.17
CA ILE A 77 -7.88 -9.81 13.99
C ILE A 77 -9.37 -9.84 14.39
N ASP A 78 -9.90 -8.69 14.79
CA ASP A 78 -11.30 -8.51 15.19
C ASP A 78 -12.26 -8.48 13.99
N LYS A 79 -11.76 -8.60 12.76
CA LYS A 79 -12.51 -8.56 11.48
C LYS A 79 -13.30 -7.26 11.28
N LYS A 80 -12.81 -6.16 11.86
CA LYS A 80 -13.32 -4.81 11.64
C LYS A 80 -12.65 -4.12 10.46
N VAL A 81 -11.46 -4.57 10.08
CA VAL A 81 -10.71 -4.03 8.94
C VAL A 81 -10.39 -5.14 7.95
N SER A 82 -10.47 -4.82 6.67
CA SER A 82 -10.05 -5.69 5.57
C SER A 82 -8.97 -5.02 4.74
N GLY A 83 -7.89 -5.77 4.46
CA GLY A 83 -6.91 -5.43 3.44
C GLY A 83 -7.21 -6.16 2.14
N THR A 84 -7.26 -5.43 1.03
CA THR A 84 -7.46 -5.98 -0.31
C THR A 84 -6.29 -5.62 -1.21
N VAL A 85 -5.78 -6.63 -1.91
CA VAL A 85 -4.81 -6.44 -3.01
C VAL A 85 -5.58 -6.52 -4.32
N SER A 86 -5.42 -5.50 -5.16
CA SER A 86 -6.00 -5.40 -6.50
C SER A 86 -4.90 -5.02 -7.50
N PRO A 87 -5.16 -5.12 -8.81
CA PRO A 87 -4.19 -4.65 -9.79
C PRO A 87 -3.72 -3.23 -9.48
N TYR A 88 -2.41 -3.06 -9.35
CA TYR A 88 -1.72 -1.79 -9.06
C TYR A 88 -1.88 -1.22 -7.65
N PHE A 89 -2.72 -1.75 -6.76
CA PHE A 89 -2.89 -1.15 -5.43
C PHE A 89 -3.24 -2.11 -4.30
N VAL A 90 -2.85 -1.69 -3.09
CA VAL A 90 -3.31 -2.24 -1.81
C VAL A 90 -4.26 -1.22 -1.20
N ARG A 91 -5.39 -1.67 -0.66
CA ARG A 91 -6.39 -0.84 0.01
C ARG A 91 -6.80 -1.46 1.34
N THR A 92 -7.08 -0.61 2.31
CA THR A 92 -7.58 -0.98 3.63
C THR A 92 -8.90 -0.28 3.90
N SER A 93 -9.90 -1.05 4.32
CA SER A 93 -11.25 -0.56 4.58
C SER A 93 -11.74 -1.01 5.95
N TYR A 94 -12.45 -0.13 6.65
CA TYR A 94 -13.21 -0.45 7.84
C TYR A 94 -14.58 -1.03 7.44
N ILE A 95 -14.88 -2.22 7.95
CA ILE A 95 -16.13 -2.93 7.74
C ILE A 95 -17.13 -2.47 8.80
N THR A 96 -18.11 -1.68 8.38
CA THR A 96 -19.14 -1.19 9.29
C THR A 96 -20.12 -2.28 9.71
N GLU A 97 -20.81 -2.10 10.83
CA GLU A 97 -21.94 -2.92 11.27
C GLU A 97 -23.02 -2.96 10.19
N SER A 98 -23.29 -1.82 9.52
CA SER A 98 -24.21 -1.76 8.39
C SER A 98 -23.78 -2.71 7.27
N SER A 99 -22.53 -2.62 6.83
CA SER A 99 -21.97 -3.53 5.81
C SER A 99 -22.05 -5.00 6.24
N ASN A 100 -21.66 -5.30 7.48
CA ASN A 100 -21.72 -6.66 8.03
C ASN A 100 -23.15 -7.22 8.08
N ASN A 101 -24.12 -6.40 8.45
CA ASN A 101 -25.53 -6.79 8.49
C ASN A 101 -26.05 -7.09 7.08
N ILE A 102 -25.74 -6.25 6.10
CA ILE A 102 -26.14 -6.45 4.69
C ILE A 102 -25.53 -7.75 4.15
N PHE A 103 -24.23 -7.98 4.34
CA PHE A 103 -23.59 -9.23 3.93
C PHE A 103 -24.17 -10.46 4.64
N SER A 104 -24.55 -10.34 5.92
CA SER A 104 -25.15 -11.44 6.66
C SER A 104 -26.53 -11.81 6.12
N ILE A 105 -27.34 -10.82 5.73
CA ILE A 105 -28.65 -11.03 5.09
C ILE A 105 -28.46 -11.73 3.74
N LEU A 106 -27.55 -11.21 2.90
CA LEU A 106 -27.22 -11.79 1.60
C LEU A 106 -26.80 -13.25 1.75
N LYS A 107 -25.85 -13.55 2.63
CA LYS A 107 -25.35 -14.91 2.85
C LYS A 107 -26.41 -15.88 3.36
N ALA A 108 -27.31 -15.43 4.24
CA ALA A 108 -28.38 -16.26 4.77
C ALA A 108 -29.47 -16.59 3.73
N ASN A 109 -29.63 -15.74 2.72
CA ASN A 109 -30.74 -15.81 1.75
C ASN A 109 -30.27 -15.89 0.29
N GLU A 110 -29.00 -16.19 0.04
CA GLU A 110 -28.38 -16.12 -1.30
C GLU A 110 -29.19 -16.86 -2.38
N LYS A 111 -29.71 -18.05 -2.05
CA LYS A 111 -30.52 -18.87 -2.96
C LYS A 111 -31.93 -18.33 -3.23
N ASN A 112 -32.39 -17.39 -2.42
CA ASN A 112 -33.70 -16.75 -2.54
C ASN A 112 -33.64 -15.46 -3.36
N PHE A 113 -32.43 -14.97 -3.67
CA PHE A 113 -32.20 -13.78 -4.46
C PHE A 113 -31.73 -14.13 -5.87
N THR A 114 -32.20 -13.35 -6.83
CA THR A 114 -31.67 -13.29 -8.18
C THR A 114 -30.26 -12.70 -8.20
N VAL A 115 -29.54 -12.86 -9.31
CA VAL A 115 -28.18 -12.28 -9.46
C VAL A 115 -28.21 -10.75 -9.34
N GLU A 116 -29.25 -10.10 -9.86
CA GLU A 116 -29.40 -8.64 -9.78
C GLU A 116 -29.61 -8.20 -8.33
N GLU A 117 -30.51 -8.85 -7.58
CA GLU A 117 -30.71 -8.58 -6.16
C GLU A 117 -29.42 -8.82 -5.36
N GLN A 118 -28.71 -9.92 -5.62
CA GLN A 118 -27.43 -10.18 -4.96
C GLN A 118 -26.43 -9.05 -5.21
N GLN A 119 -26.35 -8.52 -6.45
CA GLN A 119 -25.49 -7.41 -6.78
C GLN A 119 -25.90 -6.12 -6.05
N GLU A 120 -27.20 -5.83 -5.93
CA GLU A 120 -27.67 -4.67 -5.16
C GLU A 120 -27.28 -4.75 -3.68
N TYR A 121 -27.34 -5.94 -3.07
CA TYR A 121 -26.85 -6.15 -1.70
C TYR A 121 -25.33 -5.96 -1.61
N ILE A 122 -24.57 -6.47 -2.57
CA ILE A 122 -23.10 -6.30 -2.62
C ILE A 122 -22.76 -4.82 -2.74
N ASP A 123 -23.40 -4.09 -3.66
CA ASP A 123 -23.16 -2.66 -3.88
C ASP A 123 -23.53 -1.85 -2.63
N SER A 124 -24.65 -2.18 -1.99
CA SER A 124 -25.08 -1.53 -0.74
C SER A 124 -24.12 -1.78 0.43
N ALA A 125 -23.60 -3.01 0.54
CA ALA A 125 -22.61 -3.34 1.56
C ALA A 125 -21.30 -2.60 1.30
N GLN A 126 -20.85 -2.52 0.04
CA GLN A 126 -19.66 -1.77 -0.37
C GLN A 126 -19.81 -0.26 -0.12
N GLN A 127 -20.97 0.33 -0.41
CA GLN A 127 -21.23 1.74 -0.07
C GLN A 127 -21.21 2.00 1.44
N SER A 128 -21.51 0.97 2.24
CA SER A 128 -21.49 1.04 3.69
C SER A 128 -20.09 0.87 4.29
N VAL A 129 -19.08 0.39 3.57
CA VAL A 129 -17.71 0.37 4.09
C VAL A 129 -17.11 1.76 4.12
N PHE A 130 -16.13 1.98 5.01
CA PHE A 130 -15.33 3.19 5.04
C PHE A 130 -13.91 2.89 4.58
N ASP A 131 -13.47 3.55 3.51
CA ASP A 131 -12.13 3.36 2.96
C ASP A 131 -11.13 4.22 3.68
N ILE A 132 -10.16 3.58 4.31
CA ILE A 132 -9.25 4.26 5.22
C ILE A 132 -8.07 4.81 4.44
N PHE A 133 -7.29 3.91 3.82
CA PHE A 133 -6.11 4.27 3.04
C PHE A 133 -5.77 3.20 2.00
N GLY A 134 -4.93 3.58 1.04
CA GLY A 134 -4.33 2.66 0.09
C GLY A 134 -3.05 3.20 -0.54
N VAL A 135 -2.29 2.30 -1.13
CA VAL A 135 -1.08 2.63 -1.90
C VAL A 135 -1.26 2.15 -3.34
N PHE A 136 -1.00 3.03 -4.29
CA PHE A 136 -1.10 2.76 -5.72
C PHE A 136 0.25 2.89 -6.41
N CYS A 137 0.59 1.95 -7.29
CA CYS A 137 1.72 2.02 -8.21
C CYS A 137 1.20 2.31 -9.62
N LYS A 138 1.55 3.45 -10.19
CA LYS A 138 1.17 3.87 -11.54
C LYS A 138 2.36 3.78 -12.50
N PRO A 139 2.50 2.69 -13.26
CA PRO A 139 3.45 2.64 -14.36
C PRO A 139 3.15 3.70 -15.42
N GLU A 140 4.19 4.35 -15.92
CA GLU A 140 4.15 5.27 -17.04
C GLU A 140 3.69 4.55 -18.31
N ASN A 141 2.93 5.25 -19.15
CA ASN A 141 2.46 4.76 -20.44
C ASN A 141 1.63 3.47 -20.38
N ASN A 142 1.05 3.13 -19.22
CA ASN A 142 0.16 1.99 -19.06
C ASN A 142 -1.31 2.44 -18.95
N THR A 143 -2.09 2.23 -20.01
CA THR A 143 -3.51 2.63 -20.08
C THR A 143 -4.39 1.90 -19.08
N GLN A 144 -4.08 0.64 -18.77
CA GLN A 144 -4.81 -0.12 -17.75
C GLN A 144 -4.56 0.46 -16.35
N ALA A 145 -3.31 0.82 -16.04
CA ALA A 145 -2.97 1.49 -14.79
C ALA A 145 -3.64 2.86 -14.67
N GLU A 146 -3.80 3.61 -15.76
CA GLU A 146 -4.54 4.89 -15.76
C GLU A 146 -6.02 4.72 -15.38
N TYR A 147 -6.66 3.67 -15.91
CA TYR A 147 -8.03 3.33 -15.55
C TYR A 147 -8.15 2.98 -14.07
N TYR A 148 -7.27 2.12 -13.55
CA TYR A 148 -7.26 1.77 -12.12
C TYR A 148 -6.88 2.95 -11.23
N TYR A 149 -6.02 3.86 -11.70
CA TYR A 149 -5.70 5.08 -10.97
C TYR A 149 -6.92 5.98 -10.84
N THR A 150 -7.76 6.09 -11.88
CA THR A 150 -9.01 6.86 -11.81
C THR A 150 -9.97 6.30 -10.75
N ILE A 151 -10.06 4.96 -10.65
CA ILE A 151 -10.85 4.29 -9.61
C ILE A 151 -10.24 4.57 -8.23
N PHE A 152 -8.93 4.35 -8.08
CA PHE A 152 -8.22 4.60 -6.82
C PHE A 152 -8.41 6.05 -6.36
N ALA A 153 -8.23 7.02 -7.26
CA ALA A 153 -8.37 8.43 -6.96
C ALA A 153 -9.81 8.84 -6.64
N GLY A 154 -10.81 8.13 -7.18
CA GLY A 154 -12.22 8.34 -6.83
C GLY A 154 -12.64 7.77 -5.47
N ILE A 155 -11.80 6.94 -4.83
CA ILE A 155 -12.07 6.36 -3.50
C ILE A 155 -11.61 7.30 -2.37
N TYR A 156 -10.59 8.12 -2.61
CA TYR A 156 -9.92 8.89 -1.56
C TYR A 156 -10.02 10.40 -1.77
N ASP A 157 -10.41 11.12 -0.72
CA ASP A 157 -10.46 12.57 -0.66
C ASP A 157 -9.06 13.20 -0.68
N ASN A 158 -8.06 12.48 -0.14
CA ASN A 158 -6.68 12.93 -0.08
C ASN A 158 -5.79 11.96 -0.85
N ILE A 159 -4.93 12.49 -1.73
CA ILE A 159 -3.97 11.71 -2.50
C ILE A 159 -2.63 12.43 -2.49
N GLU A 160 -1.59 11.72 -2.06
CA GLU A 160 -0.22 12.20 -1.98
C GLU A 160 0.68 11.41 -2.91
N VAL A 161 1.62 12.09 -3.56
CA VAL A 161 2.71 11.43 -4.30
C VAL A 161 3.78 11.01 -3.31
N LEU A 162 4.08 9.71 -3.25
CA LEU A 162 5.15 9.15 -2.43
C LEU A 162 6.51 9.24 -3.13
N GLY A 163 6.52 9.14 -4.47
CA GLY A 163 7.74 9.27 -5.28
C GLY A 163 7.64 8.56 -6.63
N THR A 164 8.73 8.63 -7.40
CA THR A 164 8.82 8.04 -8.73
C THR A 164 10.08 7.18 -8.87
N TYR A 165 9.95 5.93 -9.33
CA TYR A 165 11.08 5.04 -9.55
C TYR A 165 10.89 4.20 -10.81
N GLU A 166 11.90 4.22 -11.70
CA GLU A 166 11.93 3.45 -12.97
C GLU A 166 10.63 3.55 -13.78
N GLY A 167 10.10 4.78 -13.92
CA GLY A 167 8.88 5.02 -14.67
C GLY A 167 7.60 4.60 -13.94
N ASN A 168 7.64 4.31 -12.63
CA ASN A 168 6.45 4.11 -11.80
C ASN A 168 6.28 5.27 -10.83
N THR A 169 5.08 5.83 -10.73
CA THR A 169 4.73 6.81 -9.69
C THR A 169 3.91 6.15 -8.59
N TYR A 170 4.29 6.35 -7.34
CA TYR A 170 3.63 5.77 -6.19
C TYR A 170 2.79 6.81 -5.48
N TYR A 171 1.57 6.44 -5.10
CA TYR A 171 0.62 7.32 -4.44
C TYR A 171 0.14 6.71 -3.13
N PHE A 172 -0.14 7.56 -2.14
CA PHE A 172 -0.87 7.21 -0.94
C PHE A 172 -2.19 7.96 -0.92
N GLY A 173 -3.29 7.22 -0.89
CA GLY A 173 -4.64 7.77 -0.81
C GLY A 173 -5.23 7.49 0.56
N TYR A 174 -5.97 8.44 1.13
CA TYR A 174 -6.65 8.24 2.42
C TYR A 174 -7.88 9.13 2.60
N ASN A 175 -8.80 8.65 3.45
CA ASN A 175 -9.94 9.42 3.94
C ASN A 175 -9.81 9.66 5.43
N THR A 176 -10.23 10.85 5.86
CA THR A 176 -10.39 11.21 7.27
C THR A 176 -11.81 11.67 7.58
N ASP A 177 -12.58 12.04 6.55
CA ASP A 177 -13.99 12.39 6.67
C ASP A 177 -14.85 11.15 6.43
N TYR A 178 -15.67 10.83 7.42
CA TYR A 178 -16.66 9.75 7.37
C TYR A 178 -18.06 10.28 7.71
N SER A 179 -18.28 11.59 7.58
CA SER A 179 -19.55 12.26 7.93
C SER A 179 -20.74 11.77 7.09
N GLU A 180 -20.50 11.27 5.88
CA GLU A 180 -21.52 10.66 5.03
C GLU A 180 -21.87 9.22 5.42
N LYS A 181 -21.17 8.63 6.40
CA LYS A 181 -21.40 7.25 6.86
C LYS A 181 -22.32 7.24 8.07
N ILE A 182 -23.22 6.25 8.10
CA ILE A 182 -24.05 5.96 9.27
C ILE A 182 -23.26 4.99 10.15
N LEU A 183 -22.79 5.48 11.29
CA LEU A 183 -21.88 4.76 12.19
C LEU A 183 -22.40 4.75 13.63
N THR A 184 -22.10 3.68 14.37
CA THR A 184 -22.30 3.64 15.83
C THR A 184 -21.21 4.43 16.55
N GLU A 185 -21.46 4.77 17.82
CA GLU A 185 -20.45 5.46 18.65
C GLU A 185 -19.14 4.66 18.78
N ASN A 186 -19.21 3.33 18.74
CA ASN A 186 -18.01 2.48 18.81
C ASN A 186 -17.23 2.49 17.50
N GLU A 187 -17.92 2.45 16.35
CA GLU A 187 -17.28 2.56 15.05
C GLU A 187 -16.60 3.91 14.86
N VAL A 188 -17.23 5.00 15.31
CA VAL A 188 -16.61 6.33 15.30
C VAL A 188 -15.32 6.34 16.14
N LYS A 189 -15.32 5.73 17.32
CA LYS A 189 -14.11 5.62 18.16
C LYS A 189 -13.02 4.79 17.50
N ASP A 190 -13.39 3.67 16.87
CA ASP A 190 -12.45 2.79 16.20
C ASP A 190 -11.85 3.44 14.95
N ILE A 191 -12.67 4.07 14.11
CA ILE A 191 -12.21 4.81 12.93
C ILE A 191 -11.30 5.98 13.35
N ASN A 192 -11.64 6.73 14.40
CA ASN A 192 -10.77 7.81 14.87
C ASN A 192 -9.37 7.34 15.27
N LYS A 193 -9.24 6.19 15.95
CA LYS A 193 -7.92 5.62 16.28
C LYS A 193 -7.10 5.32 15.03
N ILE A 194 -7.75 4.83 13.98
CA ILE A 194 -7.09 4.54 12.70
C ILE A 194 -6.72 5.85 11.99
N VAL A 195 -7.63 6.83 11.97
CA VAL A 195 -7.40 8.15 11.36
C VAL A 195 -6.23 8.89 12.02
N ASP A 196 -6.09 8.78 13.35
CA ASP A 196 -4.99 9.38 14.11
C ASP A 196 -3.61 8.80 13.71
N GLU A 197 -3.57 7.61 13.10
CA GLU A 197 -2.35 6.88 12.69
C GLU A 197 -2.08 6.95 11.18
N ILE A 198 -2.81 7.77 10.41
CA ILE A 198 -2.67 7.85 8.94
C ILE A 198 -1.23 8.15 8.50
N ASN A 199 -0.55 9.04 9.21
CA ASN A 199 0.85 9.36 8.94
C ASN A 199 1.77 8.16 9.18
N ASP A 200 1.47 7.30 10.16
CA ASP A 200 2.25 6.11 10.43
C ASP A 200 2.07 5.08 9.32
N TYR A 201 0.85 4.89 8.79
CA TYR A 201 0.61 4.03 7.63
C TYR A 201 1.31 4.55 6.37
N ARG A 202 1.20 5.86 6.08
CA ARG A 202 1.91 6.52 4.98
C ARG A 202 3.41 6.26 5.08
N ASN A 203 3.96 6.43 6.27
CA ASN A 203 5.39 6.27 6.53
C ASN A 203 5.85 4.81 6.58
N GLY A 204 4.93 3.88 6.87
CA GLY A 204 5.12 2.43 6.86
C GLY A 204 5.09 1.79 5.47
N VAL A 205 4.92 2.58 4.40
CA VAL A 205 4.96 2.08 3.03
C VAL A 205 6.39 1.67 2.67
N ALA A 206 6.56 0.48 2.11
CA ALA A 206 7.79 0.01 1.49
C ALA A 206 7.60 -0.07 -0.02
N ILE A 207 8.56 0.48 -0.77
CA ILE A 207 8.56 0.49 -2.23
C ILE A 207 9.77 -0.30 -2.74
N PHE A 208 9.57 -1.09 -3.78
CA PHE A 208 10.59 -1.93 -4.41
C PHE A 208 10.25 -2.20 -5.89
N PRO A 209 11.20 -2.65 -6.73
CA PRO A 209 10.89 -3.05 -8.10
C PRO A 209 9.82 -4.15 -8.15
N PRO A 210 8.82 -4.03 -9.03
CA PRO A 210 7.84 -5.09 -9.27
C PRO A 210 8.48 -6.46 -9.52
N VAL A 211 7.94 -7.49 -8.87
CA VAL A 211 8.38 -8.88 -9.07
C VAL A 211 7.42 -9.55 -10.03
N ILE A 212 7.91 -9.87 -11.23
CA ILE A 212 7.20 -10.71 -12.19
C ILE A 212 7.64 -12.15 -11.93
N GLU A 213 6.73 -13.00 -11.46
CA GLU A 213 7.02 -14.43 -11.40
C GLU A 213 7.12 -14.96 -12.84
N THR A 214 8.32 -15.41 -13.23
CA THR A 214 8.48 -16.21 -14.43
C THR A 214 8.08 -17.65 -14.09
N GLU A 215 6.96 -18.11 -14.65
CA GLU A 215 6.55 -19.52 -14.63
C GLU A 215 7.61 -20.44 -15.27
#